data_AF-A0A4Q8BB74-F1
#
_entry.id   AF-A0A4Q8BB74-F1
#
_cell.length_a   1.000
_cell.length_b   1.000
_cell.length_c   1.000
_cell.angle_alpha   90.00
_cell.angle_beta   90.00
_cell.angle_gamma   90.00
#
_symmetry.space_group_name_H-M   'P 1'
#
loop_
_entity.id
_entity.type
_entity.pdbx_description
1 polymer ?
#
loop_
_entity_poly.entity_id
_entity_poly.type
_entity_poly.pdbx_seq_one_letter_code
_entity_poly.pdbx_strand_id
1 'polypeptide(L)'
;MPFGAISYGVKPGHEDEIAGIFSAGSFQRASSPTLRDPSGAVVGRLLATGLFIQDTDMVRVIQFEGNGAAIARHMGSQPGVHRAEQQIAPYLAEARDTGTVEGFSAHFSRATMRPVQQHVRRDDVATAMLALRWPVVPDAAPEIGGALAATPPISADDGPVLATAAFVRDRTLVRIYQYEGELAAALDHITGWAGRAVEWERLRPYVVGPMVALPAPMRCISQLSVLNLPAAARGA
;
A
#
# COMPACT_ATOMS: atom_id res chain seq x y z
N MET A 1 9.06 2.90 -11.10
CA MET A 1 8.17 3.75 -10.28
C MET A 1 8.08 3.16 -8.89
N PRO A 2 8.48 3.90 -7.84
CA PRO A 2 8.51 3.40 -6.48
C PRO A 2 7.11 3.20 -5.89
N PHE A 3 7.05 2.32 -4.90
CA PHE A 3 5.91 2.20 -4.00
C PHE A 3 6.21 2.85 -2.65
N GLY A 4 5.19 3.40 -2.02
CA GLY A 4 5.17 3.80 -0.61
C GLY A 4 4.00 3.15 0.09
N ALA A 5 4.09 3.01 1.40
CA ALA A 5 2.98 2.53 2.21
C ALA A 5 2.84 3.35 3.48
N ILE A 6 1.60 3.61 3.89
CA ILE A 6 1.25 4.09 5.21
C ILE A 6 0.35 3.07 5.88
N SER A 7 0.48 2.88 7.19
CA SER A 7 -0.39 2.01 7.98
C SER A 7 -0.94 2.72 9.21
N TYR A 8 -2.15 2.36 9.60
CA TYR A 8 -2.77 2.84 10.83
C TYR A 8 -3.80 1.85 11.35
N GLY A 9 -4.02 1.90 12.66
CA GLY A 9 -4.92 1.01 13.37
C GLY A 9 -6.37 1.44 13.25
N VAL A 10 -7.26 0.45 13.14
CA VAL A 10 -8.72 0.59 13.18
C VAL A 10 -9.29 -0.24 14.33
N LYS A 11 -10.49 0.13 14.78
CA LYS A 11 -11.26 -0.65 15.75
C LYS A 11 -11.72 -1.96 15.10
N PRO A 12 -11.73 -3.08 15.84
CA PRO A 12 -12.16 -4.37 15.29
C PRO A 12 -13.66 -4.37 14.97
N GLY A 13 -14.07 -5.15 13.96
CA GLY A 13 -15.47 -5.41 13.64
C GLY A 13 -16.18 -4.31 12.84
N HIS A 14 -15.42 -3.43 12.17
CA HIS A 14 -15.94 -2.34 11.36
C HIS A 14 -15.44 -2.38 9.90
N GLU A 15 -14.94 -3.52 9.46
CA GLU A 15 -14.31 -3.68 8.14
C GLU A 15 -15.28 -3.37 7.00
N ASP A 16 -16.56 -3.71 7.15
CA ASP A 16 -17.60 -3.45 6.14
C ASP A 16 -18.00 -1.98 6.08
N GLU A 17 -18.17 -1.32 7.23
CA GLU A 17 -18.45 0.12 7.31
C GLU A 17 -17.30 0.93 6.71
N ILE A 18 -16.07 0.56 7.05
CA ILE A 18 -14.87 1.18 6.49
C ILE A 18 -14.80 0.95 4.97
N ALA A 19 -15.09 -0.27 4.49
CA ALA A 19 -15.13 -0.54 3.05
C ALA A 19 -16.17 0.33 2.32
N GLY A 20 -17.33 0.56 2.95
CA GLY A 20 -18.38 1.45 2.43
C GLY A 20 -17.89 2.88 2.17
N ILE A 21 -17.10 3.44 3.10
CA ILE A 21 -16.52 4.80 2.99
C ILE A 21 -15.67 4.94 1.73
N PHE A 22 -14.86 3.93 1.41
CA PHE A 22 -13.90 3.97 0.30
C PHE A 22 -14.41 3.37 -1.02
N SER A 23 -15.69 2.98 -1.06
CA SER A 23 -16.34 2.46 -2.26
C SER A 23 -16.39 3.49 -3.38
N ALA A 24 -16.50 3.02 -4.63
CA ALA A 24 -16.51 3.89 -5.80
C ALA A 24 -17.67 4.93 -5.81
N GLY A 25 -18.77 4.63 -5.11
CA GLY A 25 -19.92 5.54 -4.98
C GLY A 25 -19.78 6.59 -3.87
N SER A 26 -18.88 6.37 -2.91
CA SER A 26 -18.72 7.23 -1.72
C SER A 26 -17.43 8.05 -1.76
N PHE A 27 -16.35 7.51 -2.32
CA PHE A 27 -15.05 8.17 -2.33
C PHE A 27 -14.87 9.11 -3.53
N GLN A 28 -14.74 10.41 -3.27
CA GLN A 28 -14.39 11.38 -4.32
C GLN A 28 -12.91 11.27 -4.69
N ARG A 29 -12.63 10.91 -5.94
CA ARG A 29 -11.26 10.85 -6.47
C ARG A 29 -10.68 12.24 -6.72
N ALA A 30 -9.34 12.33 -6.69
CA ALA A 30 -8.62 13.50 -7.17
C ALA A 30 -8.92 13.73 -8.66
N SER A 31 -9.05 14.99 -9.05
CA SER A 31 -9.34 15.39 -10.44
C SER A 31 -8.11 15.33 -11.35
N SER A 32 -6.90 15.40 -10.80
CA SER A 32 -5.64 15.24 -11.52
C SER A 32 -4.67 14.36 -10.71
N PRO A 33 -3.88 13.50 -11.38
CA PRO A 33 -2.80 12.75 -10.76
C PRO A 33 -1.54 13.60 -10.53
N THR A 34 -1.47 14.81 -11.08
CA THR A 34 -0.26 15.63 -11.12
C THR A 34 -0.03 16.33 -9.79
N LEU A 35 1.16 16.15 -9.22
CA LEU A 35 1.60 16.81 -8.01
C LEU A 35 2.25 18.14 -8.40
N ARG A 36 1.80 19.23 -7.78
CA ARG A 36 2.37 20.56 -7.96
C ARG A 36 2.89 21.10 -6.64
N ASP A 37 4.03 21.78 -6.70
CA ASP A 37 4.55 22.53 -5.56
C ASP A 37 3.83 23.90 -5.43
N PRO A 38 4.15 24.71 -4.40
CA PRO A 38 3.54 26.03 -4.23
C PRO A 38 3.80 27.02 -5.38
N SER A 39 4.84 26.80 -6.20
CA SER A 39 5.11 27.62 -7.40
C SER A 39 4.28 27.20 -8.62
N GLY A 40 3.57 26.06 -8.52
CA GLY A 40 2.79 25.47 -9.60
C GLY A 40 3.59 24.51 -10.48
N ALA A 41 4.89 24.31 -10.20
CA ALA A 41 5.75 23.39 -10.94
C ALA A 41 5.35 21.94 -10.68
N VAL A 42 5.42 21.10 -11.73
CA VAL A 42 5.16 19.66 -11.61
C VAL A 42 6.33 18.99 -10.92
N VAL A 43 6.06 18.31 -9.80
CA VAL A 43 7.08 17.67 -8.96
C VAL A 43 6.90 16.16 -8.81
N GLY A 44 5.89 15.60 -9.46
CA GLY A 44 5.62 14.16 -9.46
C GLY A 44 4.19 13.84 -9.85
N ARG A 45 3.83 12.56 -9.71
CA ARG A 45 2.52 12.03 -10.10
C ARG A 45 2.06 10.95 -9.14
N LEU A 46 0.77 10.98 -8.77
CA LEU A 46 0.09 9.90 -8.06
C LEU A 46 -0.47 8.92 -9.11
N LEU A 47 0.08 7.71 -9.17
CA LEU A 47 -0.20 6.77 -10.26
C LEU A 47 -1.27 5.75 -9.89
N ALA A 48 -1.12 5.13 -8.73
CA ALA A 48 -2.07 4.16 -8.23
C ALA A 48 -2.10 4.15 -6.70
N THR A 49 -3.26 3.80 -6.13
CA THR A 49 -3.43 3.59 -4.70
C THR A 49 -4.22 2.32 -4.44
N GLY A 50 -3.76 1.50 -3.50
CA GLY A 50 -4.50 0.36 -2.97
C GLY A 50 -4.73 0.55 -1.48
N LEU A 51 -5.94 0.28 -1.01
CA LEU A 51 -6.30 0.34 0.40
C LEU A 51 -6.74 -1.05 0.85
N PHE A 52 -6.05 -1.58 1.85
CA PHE A 52 -6.19 -2.93 2.33
C PHE A 52 -6.51 -2.94 3.83
N ILE A 53 -7.37 -3.85 4.25
CA ILE A 53 -7.75 -4.03 5.65
C ILE A 53 -7.68 -5.51 6.04
N GLN A 54 -7.17 -5.78 7.23
CA GLN A 54 -7.21 -7.10 7.86
C GLN A 54 -7.13 -6.93 9.38
N ASP A 55 -8.12 -7.46 10.07
CA ASP A 55 -8.31 -7.29 11.51
C ASP A 55 -8.28 -5.79 11.88
N THR A 56 -7.38 -5.39 12.78
CA THR A 56 -7.21 -4.01 13.23
C THR A 56 -6.25 -3.18 12.40
N ASP A 57 -5.72 -3.68 11.29
CA ASP A 57 -4.71 -2.96 10.50
C ASP A 57 -5.24 -2.56 9.14
N MET A 58 -5.06 -1.28 8.83
CA MET A 58 -5.33 -0.73 7.52
C MET A 58 -4.04 -0.20 6.90
N VAL A 59 -3.81 -0.57 5.63
CA VAL A 59 -2.60 -0.24 4.89
C VAL A 59 -2.99 0.41 3.58
N ARG A 60 -2.47 1.62 3.34
CA ARG A 60 -2.59 2.30 2.06
C ARG A 60 -1.26 2.23 1.33
N VAL A 61 -1.27 1.59 0.17
CA VAL A 61 -0.15 1.52 -0.75
C VAL A 61 -0.32 2.57 -1.82
N ILE A 62 0.77 3.23 -2.20
CA ILE A 62 0.80 4.31 -3.16
C ILE A 62 1.92 4.04 -4.16
N GLN A 63 1.58 3.96 -5.43
CA GLN A 63 2.55 4.00 -6.53
C GLN A 63 2.63 5.44 -7.04
N PHE A 64 3.85 5.97 -7.15
CA PHE A 64 4.04 7.38 -7.48
C PHE A 64 5.35 7.66 -8.22
N GLU A 65 5.42 8.85 -8.81
CA GLU A 65 6.64 9.48 -9.28
C GLU A 65 6.97 10.70 -8.41
N GLY A 66 8.26 10.98 -8.24
CA GLY A 66 8.73 12.14 -7.48
C GLY A 66 8.90 11.85 -5.99
N ASN A 67 8.53 12.82 -5.14
CA ASN A 67 8.82 12.80 -3.70
C ASN A 67 7.58 12.47 -2.85
N GLY A 68 7.73 11.57 -1.87
CA GLY A 68 6.69 11.22 -0.91
C GLY A 68 6.14 12.42 -0.11
N ALA A 69 6.94 13.45 0.16
CA ALA A 69 6.45 14.68 0.81
C ALA A 69 5.48 15.47 -0.08
N ALA A 70 5.69 15.45 -1.40
CA ALA A 70 4.77 16.06 -2.36
C ALA A 70 3.47 15.25 -2.45
N ILE A 71 3.56 13.92 -2.37
CA ILE A 71 2.40 13.03 -2.30
C ILE A 71 1.55 13.32 -1.06
N ALA A 72 2.16 13.39 0.12
CA ALA A 72 1.45 13.66 1.37
C ALA A 72 0.65 14.98 1.30
N ARG A 73 1.30 16.05 0.81
CA ARG A 73 0.68 17.37 0.64
C ARG A 73 -0.46 17.34 -0.38
N HIS A 74 -0.23 16.70 -1.53
CA HIS A 74 -1.24 16.60 -2.57
C HIS A 74 -2.46 15.80 -2.12
N MET A 75 -2.26 14.70 -1.39
CA MET A 75 -3.36 13.91 -0.82
C MET A 75 -4.10 14.71 0.25
N GLY A 76 -3.35 15.38 1.13
CA GLY A 76 -3.91 16.22 2.19
C GLY A 76 -4.67 17.44 1.69
N SER A 77 -4.56 17.84 0.42
CA SER A 77 -5.37 18.93 -0.15
C SER A 77 -6.65 18.44 -0.86
N GLN A 78 -6.84 17.12 -1.03
CA GLN A 78 -8.00 16.60 -1.77
C GLN A 78 -9.29 16.65 -0.93
N PRO A 79 -10.40 17.21 -1.45
CA PRO A 79 -11.68 17.20 -0.76
C PRO A 79 -12.19 15.78 -0.44
N GLY A 80 -11.92 14.82 -1.33
CA GLY A 80 -12.30 13.43 -1.10
C GLY A 80 -11.54 12.77 0.04
N VAL A 81 -10.26 13.12 0.22
CA VAL A 81 -9.46 12.64 1.35
C VAL A 81 -10.00 13.22 2.66
N HIS A 82 -10.28 14.52 2.72
CA HIS A 82 -10.86 15.13 3.93
C HIS A 82 -12.21 14.51 4.33
N ARG A 83 -13.11 14.25 3.36
CA ARG A 83 -14.39 13.58 3.66
C ARG A 83 -14.18 12.16 4.17
N ALA A 84 -13.29 11.39 3.54
CA ALA A 84 -12.98 10.04 4.00
C ALA A 84 -12.33 10.04 5.39
N GLU A 85 -11.47 11.01 5.69
CA GLU A 85 -10.86 11.20 7.02
C GLU A 85 -11.92 11.50 8.09
N GLN A 86 -12.91 12.34 7.80
CA GLN A 86 -14.02 12.61 8.72
C GLN A 86 -14.89 11.37 8.97
N GLN A 87 -15.20 10.62 7.90
CA GLN A 87 -16.04 9.42 7.99
C GLN A 87 -15.33 8.26 8.69
N ILE A 88 -14.01 8.12 8.52
CA ILE A 88 -13.25 7.03 9.13
C ILE A 88 -12.90 7.30 10.60
N ALA A 89 -12.86 8.57 11.02
CA ALA A 89 -12.42 8.97 12.36
C ALA A 89 -13.06 8.18 13.52
N PRO A 90 -14.38 7.87 13.52
CA PRO A 90 -15.01 7.07 14.58
C PRO A 90 -14.48 5.63 14.67
N TYR A 91 -13.91 5.10 13.58
CA TYR A 91 -13.41 3.73 13.47
C TYR A 91 -11.90 3.61 13.67
N LEU A 92 -11.18 4.73 13.84
CA LEU A 92 -9.74 4.68 14.09
C LEU A 92 -9.45 4.21 15.52
N ALA A 93 -8.39 3.43 15.69
CA ALA A 93 -7.91 3.01 17.01
C ALA A 93 -7.36 4.20 17.81
N GLU A 94 -6.74 5.16 17.10
CA GLU A 94 -6.21 6.40 17.66
C GLU A 94 -6.77 7.61 16.91
N ALA A 95 -7.18 8.63 17.66
CA ALA A 95 -7.60 9.89 17.07
C ALA A 95 -6.40 10.58 16.38
N ARG A 96 -6.66 11.21 15.23
CA ARG A 96 -5.67 11.99 14.49
C ARG A 96 -6.27 13.28 14.00
N ASP A 97 -5.47 14.35 14.03
CA ASP A 97 -5.84 15.61 13.39
C ASP A 97 -5.33 15.62 11.95
N THR A 98 -6.25 15.38 11.02
CA THR A 98 -6.04 15.42 9.58
C THR A 98 -6.92 16.48 8.90
N GLY A 99 -7.44 17.44 9.69
CA GLY A 99 -8.30 18.52 9.20
C GLY A 99 -7.56 19.63 8.44
N THR A 100 -6.23 19.65 8.54
CA THR A 100 -5.33 20.56 7.81
C THR A 100 -4.33 19.77 6.97
N VAL A 101 -3.77 20.42 5.93
CA VAL A 101 -2.73 19.81 5.08
C VAL A 101 -1.49 19.48 5.91
N GLU A 102 -1.14 20.34 6.87
CA GLU A 102 -0.02 20.18 7.79
C GLU A 102 -0.26 18.99 8.74
N GLY A 103 -1.44 18.91 9.34
CA GLY A 103 -1.84 17.78 10.20
C GLY A 103 -1.84 16.46 9.45
N PHE A 104 -2.41 16.45 8.24
CA PHE A 104 -2.37 15.29 7.35
C PHE A 104 -0.94 14.88 7.01
N SER A 105 -0.08 15.83 6.63
CA SER A 105 1.31 15.54 6.26
C SER A 105 2.12 15.00 7.46
N ALA A 106 1.89 15.54 8.65
CA ALA A 106 2.52 15.06 9.88
C ALA A 106 2.05 13.64 10.21
N HIS A 107 0.75 13.35 10.09
CA HIS A 107 0.23 12.00 10.28
C HIS A 107 0.77 11.04 9.21
N PHE A 108 0.76 11.42 7.94
CA PHE A 108 1.30 10.63 6.83
C PHE A 108 2.76 10.24 7.10
N SER A 109 3.58 11.18 7.54
CA SER A 109 4.98 10.92 7.92
C SER A 109 5.08 9.89 9.06
N ARG A 110 4.30 10.04 10.14
CA ARG A 110 4.28 9.07 11.27
C ARG A 110 3.72 7.69 10.90
N ALA A 111 2.80 7.65 9.94
CA ALA A 111 2.16 6.44 9.45
C ALA A 111 2.99 5.74 8.37
N THR A 112 3.99 6.42 7.81
CA THR A 112 4.85 5.88 6.74
C THR A 112 5.57 4.63 7.22
N MET A 113 5.42 3.56 6.44
CA MET A 113 6.13 2.32 6.66
C MET A 113 7.50 2.37 6.00
N ARG A 114 8.51 1.76 6.63
CA ARG A 114 9.86 1.67 6.08
C ARG A 114 9.88 0.69 4.91
N PRO A 115 10.28 1.09 3.69
CA PRO A 115 10.54 0.12 2.62
C PRO A 115 11.77 -0.72 2.97
N VAL A 116 11.65 -2.05 2.87
CA VAL A 116 12.74 -3.00 3.14
C VAL A 116 13.16 -3.79 1.89
N GLN A 117 12.28 -3.89 0.88
CA GLN A 117 12.59 -4.47 -0.42
C GLN A 117 11.65 -3.88 -1.46
N GLN A 118 12.15 -3.60 -2.67
CA GLN A 118 11.32 -3.38 -3.86
C GLN A 118 11.98 -4.01 -5.06
N HIS A 119 11.19 -4.65 -5.91
CA HIS A 119 11.64 -5.15 -7.21
C HIS A 119 10.57 -4.89 -8.26
N VAL A 120 10.99 -4.39 -9.41
CA VAL A 120 10.11 -4.04 -10.53
C VAL A 120 10.65 -4.75 -11.77
N ARG A 121 9.89 -5.70 -12.32
CA ARG A 121 10.20 -6.29 -13.64
C ARG A 121 9.65 -5.41 -14.74
N ARG A 122 8.38 -5.01 -14.60
CA ARG A 122 7.67 -4.12 -15.51
C ARG A 122 7.22 -2.88 -14.76
N ASP A 123 7.61 -1.72 -15.28
CA ASP A 123 7.32 -0.43 -14.65
C ASP A 123 5.95 0.13 -15.07
N ASP A 124 4.93 -0.73 -15.02
CA ASP A 124 3.58 -0.36 -15.42
C ASP A 124 2.83 0.33 -14.27
N VAL A 125 1.87 1.19 -14.60
CA VAL A 125 0.92 1.69 -13.61
C VAL A 125 0.09 0.52 -13.09
N ALA A 126 0.05 0.36 -11.77
CA ALA A 126 -0.69 -0.71 -11.13
C ALA A 126 -2.20 -0.55 -11.41
N THR A 127 -2.76 -1.59 -12.02
CA THR A 127 -4.21 -1.79 -12.17
C THR A 127 -4.74 -2.79 -11.16
N ALA A 128 -3.88 -3.68 -10.66
CA ALA A 128 -4.15 -4.62 -9.58
C ALA A 128 -2.99 -4.75 -8.58
N MET A 129 -3.33 -4.77 -7.29
CA MET A 129 -2.41 -5.02 -6.19
C MET A 129 -3.07 -5.97 -5.19
N LEU A 130 -2.26 -6.86 -4.61
CA LEU A 130 -2.64 -7.61 -3.41
C LEU A 130 -1.64 -7.34 -2.29
N ALA A 131 -2.12 -7.41 -1.05
CA ALA A 131 -1.33 -7.22 0.15
C ALA A 131 -1.40 -8.47 1.03
N LEU A 132 -0.24 -8.96 1.46
CA LEU A 132 -0.10 -10.01 2.45
C LEU A 132 0.55 -9.42 3.70
N ARG A 133 0.07 -9.81 4.87
CA ARG A 133 0.49 -9.24 6.15
C ARG A 133 1.03 -10.33 7.06
N TRP A 134 2.14 -10.04 7.73
CA TRP A 134 2.65 -10.83 8.85
C TRP A 134 2.82 -9.94 10.08
N PRO A 135 2.30 -10.35 11.24
CA PRO A 135 2.78 -9.83 12.51
C PRO A 135 4.26 -10.24 12.67
N VAL A 136 5.09 -9.30 13.09
CA VAL A 136 6.53 -9.51 13.30
C VAL A 136 6.96 -9.02 14.67
N VAL A 137 8.13 -9.48 15.11
CA VAL A 137 8.80 -8.93 16.29
C VAL A 137 9.17 -7.46 16.03
N PRO A 138 9.19 -6.61 17.08
CA PRO A 138 9.58 -5.22 16.93
C PRO A 138 11.00 -5.09 16.38
N ASP A 139 11.28 -3.97 15.73
CA ASP A 139 12.61 -3.55 15.29
C ASP A 139 13.33 -4.46 14.29
N ALA A 140 12.70 -5.53 13.80
CA ALA A 140 13.29 -6.48 12.84
C ALA A 140 13.34 -6.00 11.38
N ALA A 141 13.11 -4.71 11.11
CA ALA A 141 13.06 -4.20 9.74
C ALA A 141 14.39 -4.42 8.97
N PRO A 142 15.59 -4.16 9.53
CA PRO A 142 16.84 -4.46 8.86
C PRO A 142 17.02 -5.94 8.54
N GLU A 143 16.71 -6.81 9.49
CA GLU A 143 16.87 -8.26 9.36
C GLU A 143 15.89 -8.85 8.34
N ILE A 144 14.63 -8.40 8.36
CA ILE A 144 13.62 -8.75 7.35
C ILE A 144 14.10 -8.29 5.97
N GLY A 145 14.66 -7.09 5.85
CA GLY A 145 15.24 -6.60 4.59
C GLY A 145 16.35 -7.52 4.07
N GLY A 146 17.26 -7.94 4.95
CA GLY A 146 18.32 -8.90 4.61
C GLY A 146 17.78 -10.28 4.21
N ALA A 147 16.78 -10.79 4.93
CA ALA A 147 16.11 -12.06 4.63
C ALA A 147 15.45 -12.05 3.25
N LEU A 148 14.75 -10.96 2.91
CA LEU A 148 14.10 -10.77 1.62
C LEU A 148 15.12 -10.59 0.49
N ALA A 149 16.18 -9.80 0.70
CA ALA A 149 17.22 -9.57 -0.31
C ALA A 149 18.01 -10.85 -0.66
N ALA A 150 18.11 -11.81 0.27
CA ALA A 150 18.79 -13.08 0.07
C ALA A 150 17.96 -14.12 -0.73
N THR A 151 16.75 -13.76 -1.16
CA THR A 151 15.92 -14.61 -2.02
C THR A 151 15.68 -13.89 -3.35
N PRO A 152 15.90 -14.55 -4.51
CA PRO A 152 15.53 -13.97 -5.80
C PRO A 152 14.07 -13.48 -5.75
N PRO A 153 13.72 -12.33 -6.33
CA PRO A 153 12.34 -11.86 -6.26
C PRO A 153 11.47 -12.67 -7.23
N ILE A 154 10.25 -13.04 -6.82
CA ILE A 154 9.29 -13.76 -7.69
C ILE A 154 9.04 -13.07 -9.03
N SER A 155 9.06 -11.73 -9.05
CA SER A 155 8.89 -10.94 -10.27
C SER A 155 10.01 -11.14 -11.29
N ALA A 156 11.13 -11.79 -10.93
CA ALA A 156 12.16 -12.21 -11.89
C ALA A 156 11.70 -13.40 -12.75
N ASP A 157 10.71 -14.18 -12.29
CA ASP A 157 10.12 -15.26 -13.05
C ASP A 157 9.06 -14.71 -14.02
N ASP A 158 8.85 -15.42 -15.13
CA ASP A 158 7.72 -15.14 -16.00
C ASP A 158 6.40 -15.47 -15.28
N GLY A 159 5.45 -14.54 -15.34
CA GLY A 159 4.18 -14.71 -14.65
C GLY A 159 3.43 -13.40 -14.40
N PRO A 160 2.26 -13.49 -13.75
CA PRO A 160 1.36 -12.36 -13.57
C PRO A 160 1.91 -11.29 -12.64
N VAL A 161 2.88 -11.58 -11.78
CA VAL A 161 3.43 -10.61 -10.83
C VAL A 161 4.43 -9.69 -11.54
N LEU A 162 4.14 -8.39 -11.60
CA LEU A 162 4.92 -7.40 -12.34
C LEU A 162 5.95 -6.68 -11.46
N ALA A 163 5.60 -6.46 -10.20
CA ALA A 163 6.44 -5.82 -9.21
C ALA A 163 6.09 -6.29 -7.81
N THR A 164 7.05 -6.20 -6.90
CA THR A 164 6.87 -6.49 -5.49
C THR A 164 7.47 -5.37 -4.64
N ALA A 165 6.85 -5.14 -3.48
CA ALA A 165 7.38 -4.24 -2.46
C ALA A 165 7.13 -4.83 -1.07
N ALA A 166 8.01 -4.56 -0.14
CA ALA A 166 7.88 -4.97 1.25
C ALA A 166 8.11 -3.77 2.16
N PHE A 167 7.23 -3.63 3.15
CA PHE A 167 7.25 -2.52 4.09
C PHE A 167 7.10 -3.02 5.52
N VAL A 168 7.83 -2.41 6.45
CA VAL A 168 7.75 -2.71 7.87
C VAL A 168 7.42 -1.45 8.66
N ARG A 169 6.48 -1.56 9.60
CA ARG A 169 6.23 -0.55 10.63
C ARG A 169 5.82 -1.25 11.91
N ASP A 170 6.44 -0.85 13.01
CA ASP A 170 6.23 -1.40 14.35
C ASP A 170 6.34 -2.94 14.35
N ARG A 171 5.20 -3.63 14.42
CA ARG A 171 5.07 -5.09 14.49
C ARG A 171 4.41 -5.69 13.26
N THR A 172 4.38 -4.96 12.16
CA THR A 172 3.66 -5.36 10.94
C THR A 172 4.60 -5.31 9.74
N LEU A 173 4.80 -6.46 9.10
CA LEU A 173 5.35 -6.59 7.75
C LEU A 173 4.19 -6.69 6.76
N VAL A 174 4.25 -5.92 5.69
CA VAL A 174 3.34 -6.03 4.54
C VAL A 174 4.14 -6.29 3.28
N ARG A 175 3.76 -7.33 2.54
CA ARG A 175 4.20 -7.61 1.17
C ARG A 175 3.13 -7.16 0.19
N ILE A 176 3.52 -6.37 -0.79
CA ILE A 176 2.71 -5.93 -1.90
C ILE A 176 3.17 -6.63 -3.17
N TYR A 177 2.20 -7.07 -3.96
CA TYR A 177 2.43 -7.61 -5.30
C TYR A 177 1.53 -6.85 -6.26
N GLN A 178 2.14 -6.14 -7.21
CA GLN A 178 1.44 -5.69 -8.40
C GLN A 178 1.33 -6.86 -9.35
N TYR A 179 0.15 -7.09 -9.90
CA TYR A 179 -0.09 -8.19 -10.82
C TYR A 179 -1.00 -7.81 -11.99
N GLU A 180 -0.99 -8.63 -13.03
CA GLU A 180 -1.94 -8.59 -14.14
C GLU A 180 -2.81 -9.84 -14.18
N GLY A 181 -4.00 -9.73 -14.76
CA GLY A 181 -4.97 -10.83 -14.83
C GLY A 181 -5.71 -11.08 -13.52
N GLU A 182 -6.09 -12.33 -13.30
CA GLU A 182 -6.94 -12.75 -12.19
C GLU A 182 -6.18 -12.91 -10.87
N LEU A 183 -6.81 -12.54 -9.75
CA LEU A 183 -6.21 -12.68 -8.41
C LEU A 183 -5.83 -14.14 -8.10
N ALA A 184 -6.66 -15.10 -8.51
CA ALA A 184 -6.39 -16.52 -8.30
C ALA A 184 -5.08 -16.95 -8.99
N ALA A 185 -4.87 -16.55 -10.25
CA ALA A 185 -3.65 -16.86 -10.98
C ALA A 185 -2.41 -16.20 -10.34
N ALA A 186 -2.55 -14.98 -9.81
CA ALA A 186 -1.48 -14.31 -9.07
C ALA A 186 -1.14 -15.05 -7.77
N LEU A 187 -2.14 -15.49 -7.01
CA LEU A 187 -1.94 -16.26 -5.79
C LEU A 187 -1.34 -17.64 -6.06
N ASP A 188 -1.80 -18.33 -7.10
CA ASP A 188 -1.23 -19.62 -7.53
C ASP A 188 0.24 -19.47 -7.89
N HIS A 189 0.58 -18.42 -8.65
CA HIS A 189 1.96 -18.11 -8.99
C HIS A 189 2.82 -17.79 -7.75
N ILE A 190 2.31 -16.99 -6.80
CA ILE A 190 3.00 -16.69 -5.54
C ILE A 190 3.20 -17.94 -4.68
N THR A 191 2.21 -18.83 -4.67
CA THR A 191 2.24 -20.07 -3.89
C THR A 191 3.19 -21.10 -4.48
N GLY A 192 3.17 -21.27 -5.81
CA GLY A 192 3.99 -22.22 -6.55
C GLY A 192 5.42 -21.75 -6.82
N TRP A 193 5.74 -20.50 -6.50
CA TRP A 193 7.06 -19.93 -6.72
C TRP A 193 8.14 -20.68 -5.90
N ALA A 194 9.19 -21.17 -6.58
CA ALA A 194 10.22 -22.00 -5.98
C ALA A 194 10.95 -21.33 -4.80
N GLY A 195 11.13 -19.99 -4.85
CA GLY A 195 11.76 -19.26 -3.76
C GLY A 195 10.86 -19.02 -2.55
N ARG A 196 9.57 -19.37 -2.61
CA ARG A 196 8.61 -19.16 -1.51
C ARG A 196 9.01 -19.87 -0.22
N ALA A 197 9.47 -21.12 -0.34
CA ALA A 197 9.93 -21.91 0.81
C ALA A 197 11.20 -21.32 1.43
N VAL A 198 12.15 -20.89 0.59
CA VAL A 198 13.40 -20.25 1.04
C VAL A 198 13.12 -18.92 1.72
N GLU A 199 12.27 -18.08 1.12
CA GLU A 199 11.87 -16.81 1.71
C GLU A 199 11.20 -17.03 3.08
N TRP A 200 10.28 -18.01 3.17
CA TRP A 200 9.64 -18.34 4.44
C TRP A 200 10.64 -18.80 5.49
N GLU A 201 11.57 -19.68 5.15
CA GLU A 201 12.60 -20.16 6.09
C GLU A 201 13.46 -19.04 6.65
N ARG A 202 13.68 -17.97 5.87
CA ARG A 202 14.42 -16.78 6.31
C ARG A 202 13.56 -15.81 7.11
N LEU A 203 12.27 -15.71 6.81
CA LEU A 203 11.34 -14.81 7.49
C LEU A 203 10.79 -15.36 8.81
N ARG A 204 10.60 -16.68 8.91
CA ARG A 204 9.95 -17.34 10.06
C ARG A 204 10.53 -16.95 11.43
N PRO A 205 11.84 -16.66 11.62
CA PRO A 205 12.35 -16.26 12.93
C PRO A 205 11.81 -14.91 13.44
N TYR A 206 11.31 -14.07 12.52
CA TYR A 206 10.81 -12.74 12.83
C TYR A 206 9.28 -12.67 12.90
N VAL A 207 8.57 -13.70 12.44
CA VAL A 207 7.10 -13.72 12.40
C VAL A 207 6.54 -14.12 13.76
N VAL A 208 5.46 -13.47 14.17
CA VAL A 208 4.72 -13.74 15.41
C VAL A 208 3.32 -14.24 15.07
N GLY A 209 2.84 -15.23 15.82
CA GLY A 209 1.52 -15.82 15.62
C GLY A 209 1.55 -17.07 14.74
N PRO A 210 0.50 -17.35 13.94
CA PRO A 210 0.43 -18.55 13.11
C PRO A 210 1.63 -18.66 12.17
N MET A 211 2.35 -19.79 12.24
CA MET A 211 3.50 -20.08 11.39
C MET A 211 3.05 -20.54 10.00
N VAL A 212 2.54 -19.59 9.22
CA VAL A 212 2.02 -19.83 7.86
C VAL A 212 2.90 -19.12 6.83
N ALA A 213 3.39 -19.89 5.86
CA ALA A 213 4.24 -19.39 4.78
C ALA A 213 3.53 -18.38 3.87
N LEU A 214 2.22 -18.53 3.68
CA LEU A 214 1.38 -17.62 2.92
C LEU A 214 0.08 -17.33 3.70
N PRO A 215 -0.07 -16.13 4.30
CA PRO A 215 -1.28 -15.74 4.99
C PRO A 215 -2.41 -15.44 3.99
N ALA A 216 -3.64 -15.39 4.48
CA ALA A 216 -4.76 -14.90 3.69
C ALA A 216 -4.49 -13.45 3.23
N PRO A 217 -4.81 -13.10 1.97
CA PRO A 217 -4.68 -11.73 1.51
C PRO A 217 -5.52 -10.77 2.35
N MET A 218 -4.98 -9.59 2.61
CA MET A 218 -5.76 -8.50 3.17
C MET A 218 -6.88 -8.15 2.19
N ARG A 219 -8.06 -7.81 2.71
CA ARG A 219 -9.19 -7.39 1.88
C ARG A 219 -8.87 -6.06 1.22
N CYS A 220 -8.86 -6.02 -0.10
CA CYS A 220 -8.78 -4.78 -0.86
C CYS A 220 -10.15 -4.08 -0.80
N ILE A 221 -10.20 -2.89 -0.19
CA ILE A 221 -11.44 -2.11 -0.04
C ILE A 221 -11.52 -0.95 -1.01
N SER A 222 -10.39 -0.52 -1.59
CA SER A 222 -10.37 0.48 -2.64
C SER A 222 -9.08 0.37 -3.45
N GLN A 223 -9.21 0.45 -4.78
CA GLN A 223 -8.08 0.46 -5.69
C GLN A 223 -8.32 1.45 -6.81
N LEU A 224 -7.43 2.43 -6.91
CA LEU A 224 -7.54 3.53 -7.85
C LEU A 224 -6.27 3.58 -8.69
N SER A 225 -6.44 3.78 -9.99
CA SER A 225 -5.35 3.95 -10.94
C SER A 225 -5.59 5.20 -11.78
N VAL A 226 -4.53 5.92 -12.13
CA VAL A 226 -4.60 7.04 -13.08
C VAL A 226 -5.15 6.58 -14.43
N LEU A 227 -4.99 5.30 -14.78
CA LEU A 227 -5.58 4.71 -15.99
C LEU A 227 -7.12 4.68 -15.94
N ASN A 228 -7.72 4.76 -14.75
CA ASN A 228 -9.17 4.84 -14.59
C ASN A 228 -9.70 6.28 -14.65
N LEU A 229 -8.83 7.29 -14.87
CA LEU A 229 -9.27 8.66 -15.12
C LEU A 229 -9.60 8.85 -16.61
N PRO A 230 -10.50 9.80 -16.97
CA PRO A 230 -10.69 10.22 -18.35
C PRO A 230 -9.35 10.64 -18.97
N ALA A 231 -9.15 10.36 -20.27
CA ALA A 231 -7.86 10.62 -20.95
C ALA A 231 -7.38 12.08 -20.78
N ALA A 232 -8.29 13.06 -20.85
CA ALA A 232 -7.99 14.47 -20.65
C ALA A 232 -7.42 14.81 -19.26
N ALA A 233 -7.76 14.04 -18.22
CA ALA A 233 -7.27 14.24 -16.86
C ALA A 233 -5.94 13.51 -16.58
N ARG A 234 -5.48 12.62 -17.48
CA ARG A 234 -4.22 11.88 -17.28
C ARG A 234 -2.99 12.75 -17.53
N GLY A 235 -3.06 13.73 -18.43
CA GLY A 235 -1.91 14.56 -18.84
C GLY A 235 -1.82 15.96 -18.22
N ALA A 236 -2.84 16.38 -17.43
CA ALA A 236 -2.99 17.74 -16.89
C ALA A 236 -2.33 17.94 -15.52
#